data_AF-A0A098G3P4-F1
#
_entry.id   AF-A0A098G3P4-F1
#
_cell.length_a   1.000
_cell.length_b   1.000
_cell.length_c   1.000
_cell.angle_alpha   90.00
_cell.angle_beta   90.00
_cell.angle_gamma   90.00
#
_symmetry.space_group_name_H-M   'P 1'
#
loop_
_entity.id
_entity.type
_entity.pdbx_description
1 polymer ?
#
loop_
_entity_poly.entity_id
_entity_poly.type
_entity_poly.pdbx_seq_one_letter_code
_entity_poly.pdbx_strand_id
1 'polypeptide(L)'
;MGKEIRRENKKLIFLCCDSSEEREIQAFISRKRFRAERENPGSGDDIEAHIIYPADVSTGDYMTYGNHRTPTEEERELLEGLTSQDDIYVWGHGSPNYAYIPGASYTEIADFLLAGIKKENFSGENPLKIHCEMCNSGRGGPDGESSFAGRMHAYIEKKGVVSRVTGRLRNVVIDFDNIRERGVMTLRREYDALLHMGLKLPDSVYKHQETGSKVTYFREIHEGIMVQVRQDSYRNALNREFLKFEDKLIERLGQDVFISKDRLKPELHQALLGVGLRLSSVDEHLDVKELTQSINDLSQLLKSNYNLTDNDLKELGFDSFRDKLMHQAQGGGLVKKTTGVNLDDPLLPNEVAPLHDVIKAHPLLKELSDSVKKLQELNRDKEIPNENLNKFIQSLGSEDDINDSSLYSSIYTEYRKSMLMENDGQTMMPKHLEKILVSTNKMVKAFAENPDMSSEEKLSTLNTYKKELNSYFTKSVLSNSIQTLSNYIHGFTYGIKAAWNERHGASLFETIGQALKSGYEWADVTHSNFLFYKNAMHQLHTDIEEIDSKEDREDDPNRESTSFH
;
A
#
# COMPACT_ATOMS: atom_id res chain seq x y z
N MET A 1 -46.46 21.07 -2.80
CA MET A 1 -46.00 19.67 -2.86
C MET A 1 -44.48 19.69 -2.94
N GLY A 2 -43.82 19.63 -1.78
CA GLY A 2 -42.37 19.47 -1.74
C GLY A 2 -42.03 18.05 -2.16
N LYS A 3 -41.17 17.88 -3.16
CA LYS A 3 -40.52 16.60 -3.39
C LYS A 3 -39.68 16.32 -2.15
N GLU A 4 -40.04 15.29 -1.38
CA GLU A 4 -39.08 14.62 -0.51
C GLU A 4 -37.92 14.20 -1.40
N ILE A 5 -36.82 14.93 -1.32
CA ILE A 5 -35.52 14.43 -1.77
C ILE A 5 -35.24 13.29 -0.79
N ARG A 6 -35.52 12.05 -1.19
CA ARG A 6 -34.95 10.88 -0.50
C ARG A 6 -33.45 11.13 -0.44
N ARG A 7 -32.92 11.39 0.75
CA ARG A 7 -31.47 11.36 0.96
C ARG A 7 -31.03 9.94 0.60
N GLU A 8 -30.26 9.81 -0.46
CA GLU A 8 -29.63 8.52 -0.78
C GLU A 8 -28.73 8.14 0.39
N ASN A 9 -28.83 6.88 0.84
CA ASN A 9 -28.00 6.36 1.93
C ASN A 9 -26.54 6.50 1.54
N LYS A 10 -25.72 7.00 2.46
CA LYS A 10 -24.28 7.11 2.23
C LYS A 10 -23.65 5.73 2.31
N LYS A 11 -23.00 5.29 1.23
CA LYS A 11 -22.29 4.00 1.20
C LYS A 11 -20.85 4.16 1.67
N LEU A 12 -20.42 3.22 2.50
CA LEU A 12 -19.02 3.01 2.85
C LEU A 12 -18.61 1.63 2.34
N ILE A 13 -17.65 1.58 1.42
CA ILE A 13 -17.10 0.31 0.92
C ILE A 13 -15.74 0.11 1.55
N PHE A 14 -15.51 -1.03 2.17
CA PHE A 14 -14.23 -1.42 2.74
C PHE A 14 -13.62 -2.52 1.88
N LEU A 15 -12.52 -2.22 1.20
CA LEU A 15 -11.68 -3.21 0.53
C LEU A 15 -10.65 -3.70 1.56
N CYS A 16 -10.94 -4.82 2.21
CA CYS A 16 -10.12 -5.38 3.26
C CYS A 16 -9.27 -6.54 2.75
N CYS A 17 -7.97 -6.54 3.04
CA CYS A 17 -7.09 -7.64 2.61
C CYS A 17 -6.81 -8.68 3.70
N ASP A 18 -7.44 -8.57 4.86
CA ASP A 18 -7.30 -9.53 5.96
C ASP A 18 -8.63 -9.65 6.71
N SER A 19 -9.35 -10.76 6.52
CA SER A 19 -10.64 -10.94 7.22
C SER A 19 -10.51 -11.08 8.74
N SER A 20 -9.30 -11.31 9.28
CA SER A 20 -9.06 -11.27 10.72
C SER A 20 -9.19 -9.85 11.32
N GLU A 21 -9.10 -8.81 10.49
CA GLU A 21 -9.25 -7.40 10.90
C GLU A 21 -10.71 -6.92 10.93
N GLU A 22 -11.69 -7.77 10.63
CA GLU A 22 -13.10 -7.37 10.55
C GLU A 22 -13.58 -6.63 11.81
N ARG A 23 -13.13 -7.07 12.99
CA ARG A 23 -13.49 -6.43 14.27
C ARG A 23 -13.05 -4.96 14.31
N GLU A 24 -11.88 -4.64 13.75
CA GLU A 24 -11.37 -3.27 13.68
C GLU A 24 -12.20 -2.40 12.74
N ILE A 25 -12.57 -2.97 11.58
CA ILE A 25 -13.46 -2.31 10.60
C ILE A 25 -14.81 -2.01 11.24
N GLN A 26 -15.41 -2.97 11.96
CA GLN A 26 -16.69 -2.77 12.63
C GLN A 26 -16.61 -1.65 13.69
N ALA A 27 -15.51 -1.57 14.44
CA ALA A 27 -15.29 -0.46 15.39
C ALA A 27 -15.18 0.90 14.66
N PHE A 28 -14.54 0.92 13.49
CA PHE A 28 -14.45 2.12 12.66
C PHE A 28 -15.80 2.52 12.04
N ILE A 29 -16.61 1.57 11.59
CA ILE A 29 -17.98 1.80 11.10
C ILE A 29 -18.84 2.38 12.23
N SER A 30 -18.78 1.81 13.43
CA SER A 30 -19.49 2.33 14.61
C SER A 30 -19.15 3.79 14.90
N ARG A 31 -17.86 4.16 14.79
CA ARG A 31 -17.42 5.56 14.88
C ARG A 31 -18.05 6.44 13.80
N LYS A 32 -18.11 5.98 12.54
CA LYS A 32 -18.69 6.76 11.42
C LYS A 32 -20.16 7.06 11.67
N ARG A 33 -20.93 6.03 12.08
CA ARG A 33 -22.34 6.17 12.47
C ARG A 33 -22.52 7.12 13.65
N PHE A 34 -21.73 6.95 14.70
CA PHE A 34 -21.76 7.84 15.87
C PHE A 34 -21.48 9.31 15.52
N ARG A 35 -20.53 9.57 14.62
CA ARG A 35 -20.24 10.95 14.17
C ARG A 35 -21.36 11.55 13.35
N ALA A 36 -21.92 10.79 12.41
CA ALA A 36 -23.05 11.24 11.61
C ALA A 36 -24.23 11.60 12.52
N GLU A 37 -24.57 10.74 13.48
CA GLU A 37 -25.64 10.98 14.46
C GLU A 37 -25.43 12.28 15.28
N ARG A 38 -24.19 12.58 15.66
CA ARG A 38 -23.86 13.82 16.38
C ARG A 38 -23.94 15.07 15.51
N GLU A 39 -23.64 14.96 14.21
CA GLU A 39 -23.71 16.08 13.29
C GLU A 39 -25.16 16.33 12.82
N ASN A 40 -25.91 15.27 12.57
CA ASN A 40 -27.33 15.29 12.20
C ASN A 40 -28.04 14.07 12.82
N PRO A 41 -28.93 14.27 13.81
CA PRO A 41 -29.68 13.17 14.42
C PRO A 41 -30.44 12.33 13.38
N GLY A 42 -30.39 11.00 13.51
CA GLY A 42 -30.94 10.02 12.59
C GLY A 42 -30.03 9.64 11.41
N SER A 43 -29.01 10.45 11.09
CA SER A 43 -28.16 10.20 9.91
C SER A 43 -27.14 9.08 10.13
N GLY A 44 -26.96 8.59 11.36
CA GLY A 44 -26.14 7.40 11.61
C GLY A 44 -26.72 6.13 10.99
N ASP A 45 -28.06 6.04 10.93
CA ASP A 45 -28.78 4.88 10.39
C ASP A 45 -28.79 4.86 8.85
N ASP A 46 -28.62 6.03 8.21
CA ASP A 46 -28.51 6.19 6.76
C ASP A 46 -27.14 5.73 6.19
N ILE A 47 -26.22 5.25 7.05
CA ILE A 47 -24.90 4.74 6.64
C ILE A 47 -24.97 3.24 6.38
N GLU A 48 -24.88 2.90 5.11
CA GLU A 48 -24.75 1.55 4.61
C GLU A 48 -23.27 1.20 4.44
N ALA A 49 -22.81 0.13 5.08
CA ALA A 49 -21.40 -0.27 5.05
C ALA A 49 -21.25 -1.71 4.56
N HIS A 50 -20.34 -1.91 3.61
CA HIS A 50 -20.05 -3.19 2.98
C HIS A 50 -18.55 -3.49 3.08
N ILE A 51 -18.20 -4.75 3.36
CA ILE A 51 -16.81 -5.21 3.40
C ILE A 51 -16.62 -6.21 2.26
N ILE A 52 -15.62 -5.96 1.42
CA ILE A 52 -15.22 -6.76 0.27
C ILE A 52 -13.78 -7.21 0.50
N TYR A 53 -13.50 -8.48 0.22
CA TYR A 53 -12.19 -9.09 0.45
C TYR A 53 -11.49 -9.44 -0.88
N PRO A 54 -10.90 -8.45 -1.60
CA PRO A 54 -10.30 -8.70 -2.91
C PRO A 54 -9.07 -9.63 -2.85
N ALA A 55 -8.38 -9.68 -1.70
CA ALA A 55 -7.30 -10.60 -1.43
C ALA A 55 -7.26 -10.89 0.07
N ASP A 56 -7.83 -12.00 0.53
CA ASP A 56 -7.85 -12.33 1.96
C ASP A 56 -6.61 -13.15 2.36
N VAL A 57 -5.70 -12.53 3.11
CA VAL A 57 -4.46 -13.19 3.56
C VAL A 57 -4.61 -14.06 4.82
N SER A 58 -5.79 -14.05 5.46
CA SER A 58 -6.05 -14.85 6.67
C SER A 58 -5.88 -16.36 6.44
N THR A 59 -5.93 -16.79 5.17
CA THR A 59 -5.72 -18.17 4.72
C THR A 59 -4.25 -18.59 4.64
N GLY A 60 -3.30 -17.69 4.94
CA GLY A 60 -1.84 -17.95 4.87
C GLY A 60 -1.18 -17.43 3.59
N ASP A 61 -1.96 -16.87 2.66
CA ASP A 61 -1.49 -16.34 1.37
C ASP A 61 -1.06 -14.87 1.50
N TYR A 62 -0.02 -14.61 2.30
CA TYR A 62 0.37 -13.24 2.65
C TYR A 62 0.78 -12.37 1.45
N MET A 63 1.12 -12.96 0.31
CA MET A 63 1.77 -12.27 -0.81
C MET A 63 1.01 -12.32 -2.14
N THR A 64 -0.12 -13.02 -2.24
CA THR A 64 -0.76 -13.31 -3.53
C THR A 64 -2.13 -12.66 -3.64
N TYR A 65 -2.28 -11.87 -4.71
CA TYR A 65 -3.57 -11.43 -5.21
C TYR A 65 -4.29 -12.68 -5.73
N GLY A 66 -5.11 -13.26 -4.84
CA GLY A 66 -5.66 -14.61 -4.95
C GLY A 66 -6.64 -14.79 -6.11
N ASN A 67 -7.60 -15.69 -5.95
CA ASN A 67 -8.55 -16.01 -7.02
C ASN A 67 -9.64 -14.93 -7.23
N HIS A 68 -9.85 -14.06 -6.24
CA HIS A 68 -10.88 -13.01 -6.29
C HIS A 68 -10.40 -11.71 -6.95
N ARG A 69 -9.85 -11.83 -8.17
CA ARG A 69 -9.18 -10.73 -8.88
C ARG A 69 -10.12 -9.67 -9.46
N THR A 70 -11.39 -10.01 -9.57
CA THR A 70 -12.43 -9.17 -10.17
C THR A 70 -13.68 -9.22 -9.30
N PRO A 71 -14.45 -8.12 -9.20
CA PRO A 71 -15.69 -8.12 -8.44
C PRO A 71 -16.66 -9.22 -8.93
N THR A 72 -17.27 -9.93 -7.99
CA THR A 72 -18.46 -10.76 -8.22
C THR A 72 -19.61 -9.91 -8.74
N GLU A 73 -20.69 -10.54 -9.19
CA GLU A 73 -21.88 -9.79 -9.65
C GLU A 73 -22.47 -8.92 -8.54
N GLU A 74 -22.60 -9.47 -7.32
CA GLU A 74 -23.13 -8.74 -6.17
C GLU A 74 -22.24 -7.54 -5.80
N GLU A 75 -20.92 -7.72 -5.78
CA GLU A 75 -19.98 -6.62 -5.53
C GLU A 75 -19.99 -5.59 -6.66
N ARG A 76 -20.16 -6.03 -7.92
CA ARG A 76 -20.29 -5.11 -9.06
C ARG A 76 -21.53 -4.26 -8.92
N GLU A 77 -22.68 -4.83 -8.56
CA GLU A 77 -23.90 -4.06 -8.31
C GLU A 77 -23.69 -2.99 -7.21
N LEU A 78 -22.97 -3.32 -6.14
CA LEU A 78 -22.60 -2.38 -5.09
C LEU A 78 -21.69 -1.25 -5.61
N LEU A 79 -20.62 -1.60 -6.33
CA LEU A 79 -19.60 -0.68 -6.83
C LEU A 79 -20.11 0.21 -7.98
N GLU A 80 -20.94 -0.31 -8.87
CA GLU A 80 -21.56 0.46 -9.95
C GLU A 80 -22.50 1.55 -9.43
N GLY A 81 -23.10 1.30 -8.26
CA GLY A 81 -23.99 2.23 -7.57
C GLY A 81 -23.27 3.28 -6.73
N LEU A 82 -21.95 3.44 -6.85
CA LEU A 82 -21.18 4.46 -6.13
C LEU A 82 -21.26 5.83 -6.81
N THR A 83 -21.32 6.86 -5.98
CA THR A 83 -21.35 8.28 -6.33
C THR A 83 -20.20 9.04 -5.67
N SER A 84 -20.05 10.34 -6.00
CA SER A 84 -19.05 11.20 -5.36
C SER A 84 -19.29 11.46 -3.87
N GLN A 85 -20.44 11.09 -3.32
CA GLN A 85 -20.75 11.24 -1.88
C GLN A 85 -20.32 10.03 -1.04
N ASP A 86 -20.07 8.90 -1.69
CA ASP A 86 -19.66 7.66 -1.06
C ASP A 86 -18.16 7.67 -0.77
N ASP A 87 -17.74 6.83 0.18
CA ASP A 87 -16.33 6.71 0.57
C ASP A 87 -15.88 5.25 0.42
N ILE A 88 -14.75 5.05 -0.26
CA ILE A 88 -14.05 3.76 -0.29
C ILE A 88 -12.91 3.80 0.71
N TYR A 89 -12.77 2.76 1.51
CA TYR A 89 -11.67 2.55 2.44
C TYR A 89 -10.86 1.34 1.98
N VAL A 90 -9.58 1.54 1.69
CA VAL A 90 -8.63 0.42 1.55
C VAL A 90 -8.07 0.15 2.93
N TRP A 91 -8.28 -1.07 3.42
CA TRP A 91 -8.01 -1.47 4.80
C TRP A 91 -7.01 -2.63 4.84
N GLY A 92 -6.05 -2.54 5.75
CA GLY A 92 -5.01 -3.54 5.93
C GLY A 92 -3.79 -3.03 6.68
N HIS A 93 -2.83 -3.92 6.94
CA HIS A 93 -1.53 -3.55 7.47
C HIS A 93 -0.67 -2.86 6.41
N GLY A 94 -0.37 -1.58 6.60
CA GLY A 94 0.57 -0.85 5.74
C GLY A 94 2.00 -1.13 6.14
N SER A 95 2.86 -1.47 5.17
CA SER A 95 4.31 -1.51 5.43
C SER A 95 4.89 -0.10 5.34
N PRO A 96 5.79 0.29 6.25
CA PRO A 96 6.32 1.65 6.33
C PRO A 96 7.09 2.15 5.09
N ASN A 97 7.37 1.30 4.10
CA ASN A 97 8.27 1.59 2.98
C ASN A 97 7.70 1.26 1.59
N TYR A 98 6.54 0.59 1.50
CA TYR A 98 6.13 -0.12 0.27
C TYR A 98 4.77 0.36 -0.20
N ALA A 99 4.59 0.48 -1.53
CA ALA A 99 3.26 0.66 -2.12
C ALA A 99 2.49 -0.68 -2.15
N TYR A 100 2.40 -1.31 -0.98
CA TYR A 100 1.84 -2.63 -0.78
C TYR A 100 1.07 -2.74 0.55
N ILE A 101 0.01 -3.54 0.51
CA ILE A 101 -0.66 -4.14 1.66
C ILE A 101 -0.56 -5.67 1.56
N PRO A 102 -0.46 -6.42 2.67
CA PRO A 102 -0.59 -7.86 2.65
C PRO A 102 -1.70 -8.32 1.69
N GLY A 103 -1.35 -9.24 0.79
CA GLY A 103 -2.27 -9.74 -0.24
C GLY A 103 -2.30 -8.96 -1.56
N ALA A 104 -2.07 -7.64 -1.59
CA ALA A 104 -2.25 -6.84 -2.82
C ALA A 104 -1.38 -5.59 -2.94
N SER A 105 -1.02 -5.27 -4.18
CA SER A 105 -0.40 -4.00 -4.58
C SER A 105 -1.46 -2.95 -4.92
N TYR A 106 -1.05 -1.69 -5.00
CA TYR A 106 -1.95 -0.59 -5.40
C TYR A 106 -2.59 -0.82 -6.79
N THR A 107 -1.88 -1.42 -7.75
CA THR A 107 -2.41 -1.70 -9.09
C THR A 107 -3.52 -2.74 -9.04
N GLU A 108 -3.37 -3.76 -8.19
CA GLU A 108 -4.32 -4.86 -8.08
C GLU A 108 -5.61 -4.41 -7.40
N ILE A 109 -5.51 -3.66 -6.30
CA ILE A 109 -6.69 -3.05 -5.65
C ILE A 109 -7.39 -2.04 -6.57
N ALA A 110 -6.62 -1.23 -7.30
CA ALA A 110 -7.19 -0.28 -8.23
C ALA A 110 -7.89 -0.98 -9.40
N ASP A 111 -7.32 -2.05 -9.95
CA ASP A 111 -7.95 -2.79 -11.04
C ASP A 111 -9.20 -3.54 -10.61
N PHE A 112 -9.22 -4.13 -9.41
CA PHE A 112 -10.44 -4.65 -8.80
C PHE A 112 -11.55 -3.59 -8.78
N LEU A 113 -11.22 -2.40 -8.27
CA LEU A 113 -12.17 -1.31 -8.14
C LEU A 113 -12.64 -0.80 -9.50
N LEU A 114 -11.72 -0.59 -10.43
CA LEU A 114 -12.01 -0.09 -11.77
C LEU A 114 -12.85 -1.06 -12.61
N ALA A 115 -12.79 -2.36 -12.31
CA ALA A 115 -13.65 -3.37 -12.92
C ALA A 115 -15.11 -3.32 -12.41
N GLY A 116 -15.37 -2.70 -11.26
CA GLY A 116 -16.69 -2.62 -10.64
C GLY A 116 -17.40 -1.27 -10.75
N ILE A 117 -16.68 -0.16 -10.94
CA ILE A 117 -17.29 1.18 -10.92
C ILE A 117 -17.72 1.69 -12.31
N LYS A 118 -18.73 2.57 -12.31
CA LYS A 118 -19.13 3.37 -13.48
C LYS A 118 -18.31 4.66 -13.55
N LYS A 119 -17.36 4.71 -14.48
CA LYS A 119 -16.38 5.82 -14.59
C LYS A 119 -17.05 7.18 -14.79
N GLU A 120 -18.15 7.20 -15.53
CA GLU A 120 -18.97 8.37 -15.84
C GLU A 120 -19.61 9.04 -14.61
N ASN A 121 -19.67 8.35 -13.47
CA ASN A 121 -20.17 8.93 -12.21
C ASN A 121 -19.18 9.93 -11.60
N PHE A 122 -17.93 9.97 -12.09
CA PHE A 122 -16.85 10.75 -11.47
C PHE A 122 -16.29 11.81 -12.41
N SER A 123 -16.14 13.02 -11.89
CA SER A 123 -15.66 14.19 -12.63
C SER A 123 -14.77 15.08 -11.76
N GLY A 124 -14.20 16.15 -12.35
CA GLY A 124 -13.36 17.11 -11.61
C GLY A 124 -14.02 17.68 -10.35
N GLU A 125 -15.32 17.98 -10.43
CA GLU A 125 -16.12 18.49 -9.30
C GLU A 125 -16.62 17.37 -8.39
N ASN A 126 -16.76 16.16 -8.93
CA ASN A 126 -17.35 14.99 -8.28
C ASN A 126 -16.39 13.79 -8.32
N PRO A 127 -15.22 13.86 -7.67
CA PRO A 127 -14.23 12.80 -7.76
C PRO A 127 -14.58 11.58 -6.90
N LEU A 128 -14.09 10.41 -7.30
CA LEU A 128 -14.10 9.19 -6.49
C LEU A 128 -13.25 9.39 -5.23
N LYS A 129 -13.78 9.07 -4.04
CA LYS A 129 -13.08 9.28 -2.76
C LYS A 129 -12.57 7.95 -2.21
N ILE A 130 -11.25 7.83 -2.12
CA ILE A 130 -10.56 6.64 -1.59
C ILE A 130 -9.73 7.04 -0.37
N HIS A 131 -9.81 6.25 0.69
CA HIS A 131 -9.07 6.44 1.94
C HIS A 131 -8.27 5.17 2.25
N CYS A 132 -6.95 5.24 2.14
CA CYS A 132 -6.03 4.17 2.52
C CYS A 132 -5.80 4.23 4.04
N GLU A 133 -6.64 3.55 4.81
CA GLU A 133 -6.60 3.49 6.28
C GLU A 133 -5.62 2.40 6.76
N MET A 134 -4.34 2.61 6.48
CA MET A 134 -3.25 1.69 6.78
C MET A 134 -2.01 2.50 7.18
N CYS A 135 -1.08 1.91 7.95
CA CYS A 135 0.13 2.59 8.40
C CYS A 135 0.94 3.16 7.22
N ASN A 136 1.33 4.44 7.29
CA ASN A 136 2.26 5.09 6.35
C ASN A 136 1.89 5.07 4.84
N SER A 137 0.65 4.79 4.45
CA SER A 137 0.24 4.75 3.02
C SER A 137 0.44 6.04 2.22
N GLY A 138 0.63 7.18 2.89
CA GLY A 138 0.93 8.48 2.28
C GLY A 138 2.42 8.83 2.26
N ARG A 139 3.32 7.89 2.59
CA ARG A 139 4.78 8.11 2.59
C ARG A 139 5.44 7.34 1.45
N GLY A 140 6.35 8.02 0.74
CA GLY A 140 7.14 7.45 -0.36
C GLY A 140 7.54 8.51 -1.37
N GLY A 141 8.83 8.65 -1.64
CA GLY A 141 9.37 9.77 -2.43
C GLY A 141 9.43 11.08 -1.62
N PRO A 142 10.16 12.12 -2.08
CA PRO A 142 10.27 13.40 -1.37
C PRO A 142 8.93 14.13 -1.14
N ASP A 143 8.00 14.01 -2.08
CA ASP A 143 6.72 14.73 -2.03
C ASP A 143 5.52 13.78 -1.91
N GLY A 144 5.75 12.46 -1.91
CA GLY A 144 4.71 11.45 -1.72
C GLY A 144 4.29 10.72 -3.00
N GLU A 145 4.96 10.99 -4.12
CA GLU A 145 4.70 10.43 -5.45
C GLU A 145 4.87 8.91 -5.54
N SER A 146 5.74 8.36 -4.69
CA SER A 146 6.00 6.91 -4.59
C SER A 146 5.33 6.29 -3.36
N SER A 147 4.36 6.97 -2.75
CA SER A 147 3.54 6.38 -1.69
C SER A 147 2.46 5.46 -2.26
N PHE A 148 1.91 4.53 -1.45
CA PHE A 148 0.76 3.71 -1.87
C PHE A 148 -0.38 4.58 -2.41
N ALA A 149 -0.78 5.61 -1.65
CA ALA A 149 -1.88 6.49 -2.01
C ALA A 149 -1.56 7.36 -3.24
N GLY A 150 -0.32 7.86 -3.36
CA GLY A 150 0.13 8.66 -4.50
C GLY A 150 0.18 7.86 -5.81
N ARG A 151 0.71 6.63 -5.75
CA ARG A 151 0.73 5.68 -6.88
C ARG A 151 -0.68 5.24 -7.27
N MET A 152 -1.51 4.86 -6.29
CA MET A 152 -2.91 4.49 -6.54
C MET A 152 -3.69 5.63 -7.21
N HIS A 153 -3.53 6.87 -6.74
CA HIS A 153 -4.14 8.05 -7.35
C HIS A 153 -3.69 8.25 -8.80
N ALA A 154 -2.37 8.26 -9.05
CA ALA A 154 -1.84 8.43 -10.40
C ALA A 154 -2.37 7.35 -11.35
N TYR A 155 -2.39 6.10 -10.89
CA TYR A 155 -2.83 4.96 -11.66
C TYR A 155 -4.32 5.05 -12.07
N ILE A 156 -5.19 5.40 -11.11
CA ILE A 156 -6.63 5.54 -11.34
C ILE A 156 -6.95 6.69 -12.29
N GLU A 157 -6.28 7.85 -12.13
CA GLU A 157 -6.43 9.00 -13.04
C GLU A 157 -5.96 8.66 -14.45
N LYS A 158 -4.80 8.00 -14.60
CA LYS A 158 -4.28 7.54 -15.91
C LYS A 158 -5.21 6.53 -16.58
N LYS A 159 -6.01 5.77 -15.81
CA LYS A 159 -7.07 4.88 -16.32
C LYS A 159 -8.42 5.57 -16.54
N GLY A 160 -8.46 6.90 -16.45
CA GLY A 160 -9.58 7.75 -16.85
C GLY A 160 -10.65 7.94 -15.77
N VAL A 161 -10.34 7.71 -14.50
CA VAL A 161 -11.28 7.96 -13.39
C VAL A 161 -10.75 9.08 -12.51
N VAL A 162 -11.55 10.13 -12.37
CA VAL A 162 -11.19 11.26 -11.51
C VAL A 162 -11.30 10.86 -10.05
N SER A 163 -10.23 11.06 -9.28
CA SER A 163 -10.16 10.54 -7.91
C SER A 163 -9.47 11.47 -6.93
N ARG A 164 -9.74 11.23 -5.65
CA ARG A 164 -8.98 11.76 -4.51
C ARG A 164 -8.60 10.59 -3.62
N VAL A 165 -7.31 10.36 -3.44
CA VAL A 165 -6.80 9.27 -2.62
C VAL A 165 -6.12 9.84 -1.38
N THR A 166 -6.56 9.42 -0.20
CA THR A 166 -6.03 9.88 1.07
C THR A 166 -5.20 8.78 1.74
N GLY A 167 -3.93 9.06 2.00
CA GLY A 167 -3.02 8.16 2.72
C GLY A 167 -2.71 8.65 4.14
N ARG A 168 -2.20 7.75 4.98
CA ARG A 168 -1.72 8.03 6.33
C ARG A 168 -0.22 8.31 6.33
N LEU A 169 0.21 9.29 7.11
CA LEU A 169 1.61 9.62 7.32
C LEU A 169 2.19 9.01 8.61
N ARG A 170 1.42 8.20 9.32
CA ARG A 170 1.77 7.67 10.64
C ARG A 170 1.31 6.23 10.79
N ASN A 171 1.83 5.56 11.81
CA ASN A 171 1.32 4.26 12.22
C ASN A 171 -0.08 4.46 12.78
N VAL A 172 -0.99 3.58 12.39
CA VAL A 172 -2.38 3.54 12.83
C VAL A 172 -2.51 2.46 13.89
N VAL A 173 -3.23 2.78 14.96
CA VAL A 173 -3.60 1.83 16.01
C VAL A 173 -5.09 1.95 16.26
N ILE A 174 -5.79 0.82 16.27
CA ILE A 174 -7.22 0.77 16.57
C ILE A 174 -7.41 0.55 18.06
N ASP A 175 -7.70 1.64 18.76
CA ASP A 175 -8.12 1.61 20.16
C ASP A 175 -9.62 1.31 20.21
N PHE A 176 -9.98 0.04 20.43
CA PHE A 176 -11.37 -0.40 20.48
C PHE A 176 -12.22 0.34 21.51
N ASP A 177 -11.63 0.73 22.64
CA ASP A 177 -12.37 1.34 23.75
C ASP A 177 -12.70 2.79 23.45
N ASN A 178 -11.80 3.51 22.77
CA ASN A 178 -11.95 4.96 22.55
C ASN A 178 -12.21 5.36 21.09
N ILE A 179 -12.07 4.48 20.10
CA ILE A 179 -12.18 4.85 18.68
C ILE A 179 -13.54 5.45 18.34
N ARG A 180 -14.61 5.01 19.00
CA ARG A 180 -15.96 5.56 18.81
C ARG A 180 -16.01 7.07 19.06
N GLU A 181 -15.42 7.54 20.15
CA GLU A 181 -15.48 8.95 20.57
C GLU A 181 -14.25 9.73 20.12
N ARG A 182 -13.06 9.20 20.40
CA ARG A 182 -11.76 9.85 20.19
C ARG A 182 -11.22 9.59 18.79
N GLY A 183 -11.68 8.55 18.10
CA GLY A 183 -11.26 8.20 16.75
C GLY A 183 -9.91 7.51 16.66
N VAL A 184 -9.43 7.35 15.42
CA VAL A 184 -8.21 6.59 15.11
C VAL A 184 -7.03 7.14 15.90
N MET A 185 -6.35 6.23 16.60
CA MET A 185 -5.12 6.52 17.31
C MET A 185 -3.94 6.38 16.35
N THR A 186 -2.95 7.26 16.50
CA THR A 186 -1.73 7.22 15.69
C THR A 186 -0.49 7.31 16.55
N LEU A 187 0.58 6.70 16.06
CA LEU A 187 1.90 6.72 16.66
C LEU A 187 2.91 7.26 15.64
N ARG A 188 3.84 8.12 16.09
CA ARG A 188 4.98 8.48 15.23
C ARG A 188 5.90 7.29 15.05
N ARG A 189 6.38 7.09 13.83
CA ARG A 189 7.26 5.98 13.49
C ARG A 189 8.56 5.95 14.29
N GLU A 190 9.10 7.11 14.66
CA GLU A 190 10.28 7.19 15.56
C GLU A 190 10.05 6.50 16.91
N TYR A 191 8.82 6.54 17.43
CA TYR A 191 8.44 5.84 18.65
C TYR A 191 8.19 4.35 18.41
N ASP A 192 7.59 3.99 17.28
CA ASP A 192 7.42 2.60 16.88
C ASP A 192 8.75 1.84 16.80
N ALA A 193 9.78 2.47 16.23
CA ALA A 193 11.13 1.90 16.18
C ALA A 193 11.69 1.62 17.59
N LEU A 194 11.48 2.52 18.55
CA LEU A 194 11.93 2.33 19.94
C LEU A 194 11.19 1.17 20.63
N LEU A 195 9.89 1.01 20.39
CA LEU A 195 9.12 -0.12 20.92
C LEU A 195 9.68 -1.46 20.42
N HIS A 196 10.01 -1.55 19.13
CA HIS A 196 10.65 -2.73 18.54
C HIS A 196 12.05 -3.01 19.10
N MET A 197 12.76 -1.98 19.58
CA MET A 197 14.03 -2.14 20.31
C MET A 197 13.85 -2.58 21.77
N GLY A 198 12.61 -2.85 22.21
CA GLY A 198 12.28 -3.29 23.57
C GLY A 198 12.16 -2.15 24.59
N LEU A 199 12.14 -0.90 24.14
CA LEU A 199 11.95 0.25 25.03
C LEU A 199 10.47 0.48 25.31
N LYS A 200 10.10 0.57 26.60
CA LYS A 200 8.74 0.96 26.98
C LYS A 200 8.56 2.47 26.78
N LEU A 201 7.53 2.86 26.04
CA LEU A 201 7.17 4.25 25.83
C LEU A 201 5.96 4.65 26.68
N PRO A 202 5.85 5.92 27.13
CA PRO A 202 4.69 6.40 27.87
C PRO A 202 3.49 6.59 26.94
N ASP A 203 2.27 6.35 27.42
CA ASP A 203 1.01 6.47 26.65
C ASP A 203 0.85 7.82 25.93
N SER A 204 1.48 8.88 26.45
CA SER A 204 1.50 10.23 25.85
C SER A 204 2.07 10.28 24.41
N VAL A 205 2.79 9.25 23.96
CA VAL A 205 3.29 9.19 22.57
C VAL A 205 2.19 8.84 21.57
N TYR A 206 1.11 8.21 22.02
CA TYR A 206 -0.05 7.88 21.21
C TYR A 206 -1.02 9.06 21.19
N LYS A 207 -1.53 9.38 20.00
CA LYS A 207 -2.44 10.52 19.83
C LYS A 207 -3.65 10.13 19.01
N HIS A 208 -4.84 10.40 19.54
CA HIS A 208 -6.06 10.28 18.77
C HIS A 208 -6.23 11.44 17.81
N GLN A 209 -6.64 11.12 16.57
CA GLN A 209 -6.91 12.09 15.52
C GLN A 209 -5.76 13.07 15.32
N GLU A 210 -4.53 12.57 15.41
CA GLU A 210 -3.38 13.46 15.28
C GLU A 210 -3.44 14.18 13.93
N THR A 211 -3.37 15.49 14.00
CA THR A 211 -3.39 16.36 12.85
C THR A 211 -2.07 16.24 12.09
N GLY A 212 -2.14 16.35 10.75
CA GLY A 212 -1.01 16.01 9.88
C GLY A 212 -0.68 14.50 9.85
N SER A 213 -1.57 13.62 10.33
CA SER A 213 -1.44 12.17 10.15
C SER A 213 -1.95 11.67 8.80
N LYS A 214 -2.44 12.56 7.93
CA LYS A 214 -3.02 12.24 6.63
C LYS A 214 -2.62 13.24 5.55
N VAL A 215 -2.59 12.73 4.34
CA VAL A 215 -2.32 13.47 3.10
C VAL A 215 -3.32 13.04 2.03
N THR A 216 -3.75 13.97 1.19
CA THR A 216 -4.65 13.69 0.06
C THR A 216 -3.97 14.05 -1.25
N TYR A 217 -4.01 13.13 -2.21
CA TYR A 217 -3.57 13.30 -3.59
C TYR A 217 -4.80 13.54 -4.49
N PHE A 218 -4.69 14.50 -5.40
CA PHE A 218 -5.73 14.86 -6.36
C PHE A 218 -5.11 15.55 -7.58
N ARG A 219 -5.84 15.63 -8.68
CA ARG A 219 -5.37 16.33 -9.89
C ARG A 219 -5.61 17.84 -9.82
N GLU A 220 -4.70 18.61 -10.43
CA GLU A 220 -4.93 20.00 -10.84
C GLU A 220 -4.42 20.22 -12.27
N ILE A 221 -4.91 21.28 -12.93
CA ILE A 221 -4.42 21.68 -14.25
C ILE A 221 -3.48 22.86 -14.05
N HIS A 222 -2.19 22.65 -14.32
CA HIS A 222 -1.16 23.69 -14.26
C HIS A 222 -0.64 23.91 -15.69
N GLU A 223 -0.83 25.11 -16.23
CA GLU A 223 -0.38 25.47 -17.59
C GLU A 223 -0.89 24.52 -18.70
N GLY A 224 -2.09 23.95 -18.52
CA GLY A 224 -2.70 23.02 -19.48
C GLY A 224 -2.27 21.55 -19.31
N ILE A 225 -1.42 21.24 -18.32
CA ILE A 225 -0.95 19.89 -18.00
C ILE A 225 -1.69 19.39 -16.75
N MET A 226 -2.16 18.14 -16.79
CA MET A 226 -2.77 17.51 -15.61
C MET A 226 -1.67 17.01 -14.67
N VAL A 227 -1.51 17.66 -13.53
CA VAL A 227 -0.48 17.32 -12.54
C VAL A 227 -1.10 16.73 -11.29
N GLN A 228 -0.40 15.76 -10.68
CA GLN A 228 -0.74 15.28 -9.35
C GLN A 228 -0.28 16.29 -8.30
N VAL A 229 -1.25 16.78 -7.54
CA VAL A 229 -1.04 17.65 -6.39
C VAL A 229 -1.28 16.87 -5.12
N ARG A 230 -0.44 17.16 -4.15
CA ARG A 230 -0.57 16.70 -2.79
C ARG A 230 -1.03 17.84 -1.90
N GLN A 231 -1.91 17.53 -0.95
CA GLN A 231 -2.28 18.44 0.11
C GLN A 231 -2.42 17.71 1.45
N ASP A 232 -1.78 18.24 2.47
CA ASP A 232 -1.93 17.71 3.82
C ASP A 232 -3.37 17.91 4.31
N SER A 233 -3.97 16.85 4.87
CA SER A 233 -5.40 16.85 5.23
C SER A 233 -5.74 17.87 6.31
N TYR A 234 -4.74 18.38 7.04
CA TYR A 234 -4.93 19.44 8.03
C TYR A 234 -5.40 20.74 7.39
N ARG A 235 -4.83 21.13 6.25
CA ARG A 235 -5.24 22.34 5.55
C ARG A 235 -6.73 22.29 5.14
N ASN A 236 -7.17 21.12 4.69
CA ASN A 236 -8.59 20.86 4.39
C ASN A 236 -9.47 20.78 5.64
N ALA A 237 -8.93 20.34 6.78
CA ALA A 237 -9.66 20.31 8.04
C ALA A 237 -9.84 21.72 8.60
N LEU A 238 -8.79 22.54 8.63
CA LEU A 238 -8.86 23.95 9.03
C LEU A 238 -9.84 24.74 8.18
N ASN A 239 -9.77 24.60 6.85
CA ASN A 239 -10.68 25.32 5.96
C ASN A 239 -12.13 24.93 6.22
N ARG A 240 -12.42 23.63 6.42
CA ARG A 240 -13.76 23.16 6.79
C ARG A 240 -14.22 23.67 8.15
N GLU A 241 -13.35 23.71 9.15
CA GLU A 241 -13.69 24.25 10.48
C GLU A 241 -13.95 25.76 10.42
N PHE A 242 -13.17 26.49 9.61
CA PHE A 242 -13.39 27.91 9.35
C PHE A 242 -14.74 28.16 8.67
N LEU A 243 -15.07 27.41 7.62
CA LEU A 243 -16.37 27.51 6.93
C LEU A 243 -17.54 27.17 7.86
N LYS A 244 -17.42 26.12 8.69
CA LYS A 244 -18.43 25.78 9.71
C LYS A 244 -18.61 26.91 10.74
N PHE A 245 -17.53 27.54 11.16
CA PHE A 245 -17.57 28.70 12.05
C PHE A 245 -18.23 29.91 11.36
N GLU A 246 -17.85 30.19 10.11
CA GLU A 246 -18.40 31.27 9.30
C GLU A 246 -19.92 31.11 9.11
N ASP A 247 -20.38 29.92 8.73
CA ASP A 247 -21.80 29.62 8.54
C ASP A 247 -22.59 29.86 9.84
N LYS A 248 -22.11 29.33 10.97
CA LYS A 248 -22.76 29.53 12.29
C LYS A 248 -22.77 30.99 12.71
N LEU A 249 -21.69 31.71 12.44
CA LEU A 249 -21.59 33.13 12.75
C LEU A 249 -22.59 33.94 11.92
N ILE A 250 -22.67 33.67 10.61
CA ILE A 250 -23.63 34.32 9.70
C ILE A 250 -25.07 34.02 10.13
N GLU A 251 -25.38 32.77 10.50
CA GLU A 251 -26.70 32.38 11.00
C GLU A 251 -27.04 33.13 12.29
N ARG A 252 -26.12 33.15 13.26
CA ARG A 252 -26.30 33.83 14.55
C ARG A 252 -26.54 35.32 14.38
N LEU A 253 -25.71 36.00 13.58
CA LEU A 253 -25.82 37.43 13.31
C LEU A 253 -27.00 37.78 12.39
N GLY A 254 -27.44 36.83 11.55
CA GLY A 254 -28.59 36.98 10.66
C GLY A 254 -29.94 36.97 11.37
N GLN A 255 -30.00 36.40 12.59
CA GLN A 255 -31.19 36.34 13.43
C GLN A 255 -31.39 37.61 14.30
N ASP A 256 -30.36 38.44 14.46
CA ASP A 256 -30.44 39.66 15.27
C ASP A 256 -30.99 40.86 14.49
N VAL A 257 -32.22 41.27 14.83
CA VAL A 257 -33.00 42.36 14.20
C VAL A 257 -32.32 43.74 14.34
N PHE A 258 -31.34 43.89 15.25
CA PHE A 258 -30.70 45.16 15.60
C PHE A 258 -29.39 45.48 14.86
N ILE A 259 -28.82 44.54 14.09
CA ILE A 259 -27.61 44.80 13.31
C ILE A 259 -28.03 45.40 11.97
N SER A 260 -27.97 46.73 11.85
CA SER A 260 -28.31 47.42 10.61
C SER A 260 -27.51 46.82 9.43
N LYS A 261 -28.26 46.30 8.45
CA LYS A 261 -27.78 45.41 7.39
C LYS A 261 -26.75 46.02 6.42
N ASP A 262 -26.40 47.30 6.52
CA ASP A 262 -25.79 48.04 5.40
C ASP A 262 -24.45 48.73 5.70
N ARG A 263 -23.94 48.76 6.95
CA ARG A 263 -22.63 49.38 7.27
C ARG A 263 -21.60 48.49 7.96
N LEU A 264 -22.03 47.48 8.72
CA LEU A 264 -21.11 46.57 9.44
C LEU A 264 -20.76 45.30 8.64
N LYS A 265 -21.58 44.91 7.67
CA LYS A 265 -21.32 43.73 6.80
C LYS A 265 -20.00 43.78 6.02
N PRO A 266 -19.55 44.91 5.46
CA PRO A 266 -18.34 44.93 4.64
C PRO A 266 -17.08 44.59 5.46
N GLU A 267 -16.96 45.09 6.69
CA GLU A 267 -15.79 44.87 7.55
C GLU A 267 -15.68 43.42 8.01
N LEU A 268 -16.80 42.83 8.47
CA LEU A 268 -16.83 41.42 8.83
C LEU A 268 -16.60 40.52 7.62
N HIS A 269 -17.20 40.86 6.47
CA HIS A 269 -16.97 40.13 5.24
C HIS A 269 -15.51 40.22 4.79
N GLN A 270 -14.88 41.39 4.88
CA GLN A 270 -13.44 41.57 4.59
C GLN A 270 -12.57 40.78 5.56
N ALA A 271 -12.89 40.75 6.85
CA ALA A 271 -12.14 39.99 7.84
C ALA A 271 -12.26 38.46 7.62
N LEU A 272 -13.47 37.96 7.37
CA LEU A 272 -13.73 36.56 7.02
C LEU A 272 -13.05 36.19 5.70
N LEU A 273 -13.20 37.01 4.66
CA LEU A 273 -12.53 36.82 3.37
C LEU A 273 -11.00 36.83 3.53
N GLY A 274 -10.46 37.70 4.38
CA GLY A 274 -9.02 37.75 4.69
C GLY A 274 -8.51 36.44 5.30
N VAL A 275 -9.23 35.87 6.26
CA VAL A 275 -8.90 34.56 6.84
C VAL A 275 -9.06 33.45 5.78
N GLY A 276 -10.17 33.44 5.04
CA GLY A 276 -10.46 32.45 3.99
C GLY A 276 -9.44 32.44 2.85
N LEU A 277 -9.06 33.61 2.35
CA LEU A 277 -8.03 33.77 1.31
C LEU A 277 -6.67 33.27 1.79
N ARG A 278 -6.29 33.58 3.03
CA ARG A 278 -5.04 33.10 3.63
C ARG A 278 -5.03 31.59 3.78
N LEU A 279 -6.09 30.98 4.33
CA LEU A 279 -6.23 29.52 4.40
C LEU A 279 -6.22 28.86 3.01
N SER A 280 -6.71 29.57 1.99
CA SER A 280 -6.80 29.13 0.60
C SER A 280 -5.57 29.47 -0.25
N SER A 281 -4.57 30.20 0.27
CA SER A 281 -3.43 30.69 -0.53
C SER A 281 -2.59 29.54 -1.09
N VAL A 282 -2.32 29.54 -2.39
CA VAL A 282 -1.69 28.39 -3.07
C VAL A 282 -0.18 28.27 -2.76
N ASP A 283 0.39 29.16 -1.95
CA ASP A 283 1.81 29.13 -1.59
C ASP A 283 2.20 27.85 -0.86
N GLU A 284 3.44 27.40 -1.11
CA GLU A 284 4.06 26.21 -0.49
C GLU A 284 4.07 26.30 1.05
N HIS A 285 4.03 27.52 1.58
CA HIS A 285 4.02 27.80 3.01
C HIS A 285 2.90 28.78 3.35
N LEU A 286 1.96 28.34 4.19
CA LEU A 286 0.99 29.23 4.80
C LEU A 286 1.73 30.25 5.69
N ASP A 287 1.54 31.55 5.46
CA ASP A 287 2.05 32.57 6.38
C ASP A 287 1.26 32.54 7.69
N VAL A 288 1.77 31.74 8.60
CA VAL A 288 1.25 31.55 9.95
C VAL A 288 1.12 32.87 10.71
N LYS A 289 2.09 33.78 10.57
CA LYS A 289 2.09 35.03 11.33
C LYS A 289 0.94 35.90 10.85
N GLU A 290 0.83 36.08 9.54
CA GLU A 290 -0.23 36.91 8.98
C GLU A 290 -1.63 36.29 9.16
N LEU A 291 -1.76 34.97 9.08
CA LEU A 291 -3.03 34.29 9.38
C LEU A 291 -3.41 34.40 10.86
N THR A 292 -2.44 34.26 11.77
CA THR A 292 -2.65 34.50 13.21
C THR A 292 -3.13 35.93 13.44
N GLN A 293 -2.52 36.91 12.77
CA GLN A 293 -2.94 38.30 12.84
C GLN A 293 -4.39 38.47 12.37
N SER A 294 -4.75 37.95 11.19
CA SER A 294 -6.12 38.06 10.67
C SER A 294 -7.16 37.38 11.55
N ILE A 295 -6.82 36.27 12.21
CA ILE A 295 -7.72 35.60 13.16
C ILE A 295 -7.87 36.43 14.45
N ASN A 296 -6.79 37.03 14.95
CA ASN A 296 -6.86 37.93 16.10
C ASN A 296 -7.68 39.19 15.78
N ASP A 297 -7.50 39.77 14.59
CA ASP A 297 -8.27 40.92 14.12
C ASP A 297 -9.76 40.57 14.02
N LEU A 298 -10.09 39.39 13.47
CA LEU A 298 -11.45 38.86 13.43
C LEU A 298 -12.02 38.68 14.84
N SER A 299 -11.26 38.10 15.78
CA SER A 299 -11.70 37.94 17.18
C SER A 299 -12.00 39.29 17.82
N GLN A 300 -11.12 40.28 17.62
CA GLN A 300 -11.29 41.61 18.17
C GLN A 300 -12.49 42.34 17.55
N LEU A 301 -12.70 42.20 16.24
CA LEU A 301 -13.87 42.73 15.54
C LEU A 301 -15.17 42.15 16.10
N LEU A 302 -15.23 40.82 16.27
CA LEU A 302 -16.40 40.12 16.81
C LEU A 302 -16.73 40.53 18.25
N LYS A 303 -15.72 40.73 19.08
CA LYS A 303 -15.91 41.18 20.47
C LYS A 303 -16.31 42.65 20.55
N SER A 304 -15.61 43.51 19.81
CA SER A 304 -15.72 44.97 19.98
C SER A 304 -16.88 45.57 19.20
N ASN A 305 -17.16 45.05 18.00
CA ASN A 305 -18.16 45.61 17.10
C ASN A 305 -19.47 44.81 17.09
N TYR A 306 -19.42 43.53 17.47
CA TYR A 306 -20.59 42.64 17.52
C TYR A 306 -20.95 42.16 18.93
N ASN A 307 -20.23 42.62 19.97
CA ASN A 307 -20.49 42.30 21.38
C ASN A 307 -20.58 40.79 21.69
N LEU A 308 -19.91 39.94 20.90
CA LEU A 308 -19.84 38.51 21.20
C LEU A 308 -18.90 38.27 22.38
N THR A 309 -19.37 37.50 23.36
CA THR A 309 -18.56 37.10 24.53
C THR A 309 -17.63 35.94 24.19
N ASP A 310 -16.67 35.65 25.07
CA ASP A 310 -15.82 34.46 24.93
C ASP A 310 -16.64 33.16 24.89
N ASN A 311 -17.75 33.10 25.63
CA ASN A 311 -18.65 31.93 25.59
C ASN A 311 -19.36 31.82 24.24
N ASP A 312 -19.82 32.93 23.65
CA ASP A 312 -20.43 32.91 22.31
C ASP A 312 -19.42 32.44 21.26
N LEU A 313 -18.19 32.95 21.30
CA LEU A 313 -17.12 32.53 20.40
C LEU A 313 -16.77 31.05 20.56
N LYS A 314 -16.79 30.55 21.80
CA LYS A 314 -16.56 29.13 22.09
C LYS A 314 -17.68 28.25 21.54
N GLU A 315 -18.95 28.65 21.67
CA GLU A 315 -20.11 27.93 21.12
C GLU A 315 -20.11 27.92 19.58
N LEU A 316 -19.68 29.03 18.96
CA LEU A 316 -19.47 29.13 17.52
C LEU A 316 -18.28 28.28 17.03
N GLY A 317 -17.42 27.79 17.94
CA GLY A 317 -16.26 26.97 17.63
C GLY A 317 -15.00 27.76 17.27
N PHE A 318 -14.99 29.08 17.49
CA PHE A 318 -13.87 29.97 17.15
C PHE A 318 -12.59 29.61 17.90
N ASP A 319 -12.69 29.36 19.21
CA ASP A 319 -11.52 28.98 20.02
C ASP A 319 -10.93 27.64 19.58
N SER A 320 -11.79 26.65 19.27
CA SER A 320 -11.35 25.36 18.72
C SER A 320 -10.62 25.54 17.39
N PHE A 321 -11.11 26.41 16.51
CA PHE A 321 -10.45 26.74 15.25
C PHE A 321 -9.09 27.43 15.48
N ARG A 322 -9.04 28.47 16.32
CA ARG A 322 -7.83 29.23 16.64
C ARG A 322 -6.76 28.36 17.32
N ASP A 323 -7.15 27.55 18.30
CA ASP A 323 -6.22 26.73 19.06
C ASP A 323 -5.60 25.63 18.18
N LYS A 324 -6.40 25.02 17.29
CA LYS A 324 -5.89 24.09 16.26
C LYS A 324 -4.84 24.77 15.40
N LEU A 325 -5.14 25.98 14.89
CA LEU A 325 -4.22 26.78 14.09
C LEU A 325 -2.89 27.03 14.82
N MET A 326 -2.97 27.61 16.01
CA MET A 326 -1.80 28.07 16.79
C MET A 326 -0.86 26.92 17.18
N HIS A 327 -1.41 25.75 17.51
CA HIS A 327 -0.60 24.60 17.89
C HIS A 327 0.23 24.03 16.71
N GLN A 328 -0.16 24.30 15.45
CA GLN A 328 0.31 23.54 14.28
C GLN A 328 0.97 24.37 13.20
N ALA A 329 0.68 25.67 13.20
CA ALA A 329 1.52 26.73 12.67
C ALA A 329 3.03 26.53 12.98
N GLN A 330 3.34 25.95 14.13
CA GLN A 330 4.71 25.70 14.59
C GLN A 330 5.30 24.36 14.08
N GLY A 331 4.54 23.55 13.31
CA GLY A 331 4.86 22.15 13.00
C GLY A 331 4.75 21.72 11.53
N GLY A 332 4.61 22.64 10.56
CA GLY A 332 4.81 22.36 9.12
C GLY A 332 3.68 21.65 8.35
N GLY A 333 2.51 21.39 8.95
CA GLY A 333 1.43 20.59 8.34
C GLY A 333 0.50 21.28 7.33
N LEU A 334 0.95 22.35 6.67
CA LEU A 334 0.13 23.24 5.84
C LEU A 334 0.56 23.25 4.36
N VAL A 335 1.20 22.17 3.90
CA VAL A 335 1.80 22.09 2.58
C VAL A 335 0.78 21.63 1.55
N LYS A 336 0.63 22.42 0.49
CA LYS A 336 0.07 22.01 -0.80
C LYS A 336 1.22 22.10 -1.81
N LYS A 337 1.50 21.02 -2.54
CA LYS A 337 2.63 20.96 -3.46
C LYS A 337 2.36 20.04 -4.64
N THR A 338 2.91 20.36 -5.81
CA THR A 338 2.97 19.42 -6.93
C THR A 338 3.94 18.29 -6.58
N THR A 339 3.62 17.08 -7.01
CA THR A 339 4.45 15.88 -6.73
C THR A 339 5.48 15.61 -7.82
N GLY A 340 5.44 16.36 -8.92
CA GLY A 340 6.23 16.10 -10.13
C GLY A 340 5.65 15.02 -11.05
N VAL A 341 4.59 14.32 -10.65
CA VAL A 341 3.90 13.34 -11.51
C VAL A 341 2.94 14.05 -12.45
N ASN A 342 3.17 13.88 -13.75
CA ASN A 342 2.22 14.22 -14.79
C ASN A 342 1.24 13.06 -15.00
N LEU A 343 -0.05 13.36 -15.00
CA LEU A 343 -1.13 12.38 -15.15
C LEU A 343 -1.40 12.06 -16.62
N ASP A 344 -0.87 12.86 -17.55
CA ASP A 344 -0.89 12.57 -18.99
C ASP A 344 0.25 11.64 -19.43
N ASP A 345 1.22 11.37 -18.53
CA ASP A 345 2.31 10.43 -18.82
C ASP A 345 1.77 8.99 -18.92
N PRO A 346 2.40 8.13 -19.76
CA PRO A 346 2.05 6.72 -19.81
C PRO A 346 2.15 6.03 -18.44
N LEU A 347 1.46 4.90 -18.30
CA LEU A 347 1.64 4.01 -17.16
C LEU A 347 3.10 3.56 -17.05
N LEU A 348 3.57 3.38 -15.82
CA LEU A 348 4.91 2.85 -15.58
C LEU A 348 5.03 1.40 -16.07
N PRO A 349 6.26 0.90 -16.32
CA PRO A 349 6.46 -0.49 -16.74
C PRO A 349 5.81 -1.54 -15.83
N ASN A 350 5.79 -1.31 -14.51
CA ASN A 350 5.12 -2.19 -13.54
C ASN A 350 3.60 -1.95 -13.38
N GLU A 351 3.03 -0.99 -14.11
CA GLU A 351 1.63 -0.58 -14.05
C GLU A 351 0.83 -1.02 -15.30
N VAL A 352 1.49 -1.50 -16.34
CA VAL A 352 0.85 -1.89 -17.61
C VAL A 352 -0.22 -2.98 -17.46
N ALA A 353 -0.12 -3.77 -16.39
CA ALA A 353 -1.06 -4.78 -15.96
C ALA A 353 -1.01 -4.88 -14.42
N PRO A 354 -1.94 -5.59 -13.77
CA PRO A 354 -1.79 -5.95 -12.36
C PRO A 354 -0.38 -6.52 -12.07
N LEU A 355 0.24 -6.12 -10.95
CA LEU A 355 1.62 -6.48 -10.65
C LEU A 355 1.88 -7.99 -10.72
N HIS A 356 0.96 -8.83 -10.26
CA HIS A 356 1.11 -10.28 -10.37
C HIS A 356 1.30 -10.77 -11.82
N ASP A 357 0.57 -10.19 -12.78
CA ASP A 357 0.66 -10.53 -14.20
C ASP A 357 1.96 -10.02 -14.81
N VAL A 358 2.40 -8.81 -14.44
CA VAL A 358 3.69 -8.25 -14.87
C VAL A 358 4.84 -9.18 -14.48
N ILE A 359 4.81 -9.71 -13.26
CA ILE A 359 5.84 -10.62 -12.75
C ILE A 359 5.80 -11.95 -13.49
N LYS A 360 4.60 -12.55 -13.66
CA LYS A 360 4.44 -13.81 -14.41
C LYS A 360 4.89 -13.70 -15.86
N ALA A 361 4.69 -12.53 -16.47
CA ALA A 361 5.11 -12.24 -17.84
C ALA A 361 6.63 -12.07 -18.00
N HIS A 362 7.43 -12.06 -16.92
CA HIS A 362 8.87 -11.94 -17.02
C HIS A 362 9.47 -13.11 -17.83
N PRO A 363 10.31 -12.87 -18.85
CA PRO A 363 10.74 -13.90 -19.80
C PRO A 363 11.33 -15.15 -19.15
N LEU A 364 12.18 -14.98 -18.13
CA LEU A 364 12.82 -16.11 -17.44
C LEU A 364 11.85 -16.94 -16.59
N LEU A 365 10.84 -16.30 -15.97
CA LEU A 365 9.82 -17.02 -15.20
C LEU A 365 8.88 -17.78 -16.14
N LYS A 366 8.50 -17.14 -17.25
CA LYS A 366 7.69 -17.79 -18.28
C LYS A 366 8.40 -19.01 -18.87
N GLU A 367 9.68 -18.89 -19.21
CA GLU A 367 10.48 -20.00 -19.72
C GLU A 367 10.55 -21.17 -18.73
N LEU A 368 10.71 -20.90 -17.42
CA LEU A 368 10.69 -21.95 -16.39
C LEU A 368 9.32 -22.64 -16.36
N SER A 369 8.25 -21.86 -16.27
CA SER A 369 6.87 -22.36 -16.22
C SER A 369 6.54 -23.22 -17.44
N ASP A 370 6.85 -22.74 -18.65
CA ASP A 370 6.61 -23.45 -19.91
C ASP A 370 7.40 -24.77 -19.96
N SER A 371 8.66 -24.77 -19.48
CA SER A 371 9.50 -25.97 -19.45
C SER A 371 9.00 -27.01 -18.43
N VAL A 372 8.51 -26.56 -17.28
CA VAL A 372 7.93 -27.43 -16.24
C VAL A 372 6.63 -28.05 -16.72
N LYS A 373 5.73 -27.26 -17.35
CA LYS A 373 4.49 -27.76 -17.96
C LYS A 373 4.76 -28.80 -19.04
N LYS A 374 5.78 -28.58 -19.88
CA LYS A 374 6.22 -29.57 -20.87
C LYS A 374 6.73 -30.87 -20.22
N LEU A 375 7.51 -30.79 -19.14
CA LEU A 375 7.95 -31.98 -18.40
C LEU A 375 6.77 -32.74 -17.76
N GLN A 376 5.77 -32.01 -17.24
CA GLN A 376 4.53 -32.60 -16.72
C GLN A 376 3.77 -33.39 -17.79
N GLU A 377 3.58 -32.80 -18.96
CA GLU A 377 2.95 -33.46 -20.11
C GLU A 377 3.72 -34.72 -20.51
N LEU A 378 5.03 -34.61 -20.69
CA LEU A 378 5.89 -35.74 -21.05
C LEU A 378 5.83 -36.89 -20.03
N ASN A 379 5.77 -36.58 -18.73
CA ASN A 379 5.67 -37.61 -17.69
C ASN A 379 4.28 -38.24 -17.61
N ARG A 380 3.22 -37.46 -17.91
CA ARG A 380 1.84 -37.93 -17.93
C ARG A 380 1.56 -38.88 -19.10
N ASP A 381 2.22 -38.66 -20.24
CA ASP A 381 2.04 -39.46 -21.45
C ASP A 381 2.81 -40.80 -21.41
N LYS A 382 3.62 -41.06 -20.38
CA LYS A 382 4.27 -42.36 -20.15
C LYS A 382 3.26 -43.41 -19.69
N GLU A 383 3.42 -44.66 -20.13
CA GLU A 383 2.59 -45.80 -19.66
C GLU A 383 2.65 -45.96 -18.13
N ILE A 384 3.83 -45.71 -17.53
CA ILE A 384 4.04 -45.64 -16.09
C ILE A 384 4.72 -44.30 -15.78
N PRO A 385 4.01 -43.34 -15.14
CA PRO A 385 4.60 -42.07 -14.74
C PRO A 385 5.77 -42.25 -13.77
N ASN A 386 6.87 -41.52 -13.99
CA ASN A 386 8.04 -41.57 -13.12
C ASN A 386 7.80 -40.70 -11.87
N GLU A 387 7.75 -41.32 -10.69
CA GLU A 387 7.52 -40.64 -9.40
C GLU A 387 8.65 -39.67 -9.03
N ASN A 388 9.90 -39.98 -9.35
CA ASN A 388 11.05 -39.10 -9.06
C ASN A 388 11.02 -37.87 -9.98
N LEU A 389 10.62 -38.04 -11.24
CA LEU A 389 10.37 -36.92 -12.16
C LEU A 389 9.22 -36.03 -11.66
N ASN A 390 8.16 -36.62 -11.10
CA ASN A 390 7.08 -35.85 -10.46
C ASN A 390 7.57 -35.03 -9.26
N LYS A 391 8.44 -35.58 -8.41
CA LYS A 391 9.06 -34.83 -7.30
C LYS A 391 9.90 -33.67 -7.81
N PHE A 392 10.74 -33.91 -8.82
CA PHE A 392 11.55 -32.87 -9.43
C PHE A 392 10.69 -31.73 -10.01
N ILE A 393 9.63 -32.08 -10.75
CA ILE A 393 8.64 -31.14 -11.28
C ILE A 393 8.00 -30.31 -10.16
N GLN A 394 7.60 -30.94 -9.06
CA GLN A 394 7.02 -30.26 -7.89
C GLN A 394 8.03 -29.32 -7.22
N SER A 395 9.29 -29.74 -7.07
CA SER A 395 10.38 -28.91 -6.53
C SER A 395 10.63 -27.65 -7.37
N LEU A 396 10.49 -27.75 -8.70
CA LEU A 396 10.61 -26.60 -9.61
C LEU A 396 9.41 -25.66 -9.49
N GLY A 397 8.20 -26.20 -9.62
CA GLY A 397 6.95 -25.44 -9.69
C GLY A 397 6.82 -24.59 -10.95
N SER A 398 5.63 -24.03 -11.14
CA SER A 398 5.20 -23.24 -12.29
C SER A 398 4.36 -22.04 -11.84
N GLU A 399 3.83 -21.28 -12.79
CA GLU A 399 2.94 -20.15 -12.49
C GLU A 399 1.65 -20.53 -11.76
N ASP A 400 1.28 -21.82 -11.77
CA ASP A 400 0.11 -22.36 -11.09
C ASP A 400 0.41 -22.68 -9.62
N ASP A 401 1.69 -22.79 -9.25
CA ASP A 401 2.18 -23.23 -7.93
C ASP A 401 2.69 -22.04 -7.07
N ILE A 402 2.20 -20.83 -7.33
CA ILE A 402 2.70 -19.59 -6.67
C ILE A 402 2.48 -19.54 -5.15
N ASN A 403 1.57 -20.38 -4.64
CA ASN A 403 1.30 -20.50 -3.19
C ASN A 403 1.99 -21.72 -2.57
N ASP A 404 2.65 -22.56 -3.37
CA ASP A 404 3.31 -23.78 -2.89
C ASP A 404 4.76 -23.55 -2.49
N SER A 405 5.39 -24.55 -1.87
CA SER A 405 6.82 -24.52 -1.54
C SER A 405 7.67 -24.99 -2.73
N SER A 406 7.78 -24.16 -3.76
CA SER A 406 8.56 -24.45 -4.98
C SER A 406 9.64 -23.40 -5.23
N LEU A 407 10.59 -23.72 -6.12
CA LEU A 407 11.57 -22.74 -6.57
C LEU A 407 10.89 -21.56 -7.28
N TYR A 408 9.93 -21.83 -8.16
CA TYR A 408 9.18 -20.82 -8.88
C TYR A 408 8.49 -19.85 -7.91
N SER A 409 7.72 -20.36 -6.95
CA SER A 409 6.97 -19.51 -6.00
C SER A 409 7.89 -18.62 -5.17
N SER A 410 9.06 -19.14 -4.81
CA SER A 410 10.03 -18.42 -3.98
C SER A 410 10.71 -17.30 -4.76
N ILE A 411 11.09 -17.55 -6.01
CA ILE A 411 11.63 -16.52 -6.90
C ILE A 411 10.57 -15.48 -7.25
N TYR A 412 9.34 -15.92 -7.56
CA TYR A 412 8.20 -15.05 -7.79
C TYR A 412 7.97 -14.10 -6.60
N THR A 413 7.93 -14.65 -5.39
CA THR A 413 7.70 -13.90 -4.16
C THR A 413 8.81 -12.91 -3.88
N GLU A 414 10.08 -13.32 -4.03
CA GLU A 414 11.21 -12.42 -3.81
C GLU A 414 11.28 -11.31 -4.86
N TYR A 415 11.01 -11.64 -6.12
CA TYR A 415 10.97 -10.65 -7.19
C TYR A 415 9.83 -9.64 -6.97
N ARG A 416 8.63 -10.12 -6.59
CA ARG A 416 7.50 -9.28 -6.18
C ARG A 416 7.88 -8.33 -5.07
N LYS A 417 8.51 -8.84 -4.00
CA LYS A 417 9.00 -8.01 -2.88
C LYS A 417 9.96 -6.96 -3.41
N SER A 418 10.99 -7.33 -4.17
CA SER A 418 11.96 -6.37 -4.71
C SER A 418 11.28 -5.21 -5.46
N MET A 419 10.33 -5.50 -6.36
CA MET A 419 9.62 -4.47 -7.10
C MET A 419 8.80 -3.54 -6.18
N LEU A 420 8.10 -4.11 -5.20
CA LEU A 420 7.33 -3.34 -4.21
C LEU A 420 8.22 -2.49 -3.29
N MET A 421 9.45 -2.97 -3.05
CA MET A 421 10.42 -2.32 -2.20
C MET A 421 11.15 -1.17 -2.89
N GLU A 422 11.44 -1.29 -4.18
CA GLU A 422 12.04 -0.19 -4.94
C GLU A 422 11.00 0.86 -5.36
N ASN A 423 9.81 0.40 -5.75
CA ASN A 423 8.65 1.21 -6.13
C ASN A 423 8.98 2.40 -7.04
N ASP A 424 9.95 2.23 -7.94
CA ASP A 424 10.42 3.24 -8.89
C ASP A 424 9.78 3.09 -10.28
N GLY A 425 8.90 2.09 -10.43
CA GLY A 425 8.22 1.77 -11.67
C GLY A 425 8.92 0.73 -12.54
N GLN A 426 10.14 0.31 -12.18
CA GLN A 426 10.95 -0.60 -12.99
C GLN A 426 10.56 -2.07 -12.76
N THR A 427 10.84 -2.89 -13.77
CA THR A 427 10.59 -4.34 -13.80
C THR A 427 11.90 -5.12 -13.93
N MET A 428 12.98 -4.61 -13.34
CA MET A 428 14.28 -5.29 -13.37
C MET A 428 14.33 -6.36 -12.29
N MET A 429 14.63 -7.60 -12.71
CA MET A 429 14.86 -8.70 -11.77
C MET A 429 16.19 -8.53 -11.04
N PRO A 430 16.25 -8.77 -9.72
CA PRO A 430 17.51 -8.83 -8.99
C PRO A 430 18.48 -9.84 -9.61
N LYS A 431 19.74 -9.43 -9.80
CA LYS A 431 20.76 -10.23 -10.51
C LYS A 431 20.97 -11.63 -9.93
N HIS A 432 20.81 -11.81 -8.63
CA HIS A 432 20.98 -13.14 -8.01
C HIS A 432 19.80 -14.07 -8.36
N LEU A 433 18.57 -13.55 -8.45
CA LEU A 433 17.41 -14.30 -8.94
C LEU A 433 17.55 -14.62 -10.42
N GLU A 434 17.97 -13.64 -11.21
CA GLU A 434 18.24 -13.81 -12.64
C GLU A 434 19.24 -14.94 -12.88
N LYS A 435 20.34 -14.95 -12.11
CA LYS A 435 21.35 -16.02 -12.17
C LYS A 435 20.78 -17.40 -11.86
N ILE A 436 19.96 -17.52 -10.81
CA ILE A 436 19.31 -18.79 -10.46
C ILE A 436 18.41 -19.26 -11.61
N LEU A 437 17.55 -18.38 -12.15
CA LEU A 437 16.64 -18.74 -13.23
C LEU A 437 17.36 -19.10 -14.51
N VAL A 438 18.37 -18.34 -14.94
CA VAL A 438 19.12 -18.64 -16.16
C VAL A 438 19.75 -20.03 -16.08
N SER A 439 20.42 -20.36 -14.97
CA SER A 439 21.04 -21.67 -14.80
C SER A 439 19.99 -22.79 -14.70
N THR A 440 18.88 -22.55 -14.01
CA THR A 440 17.80 -23.53 -13.87
C THR A 440 17.10 -23.77 -15.21
N ASN A 441 16.74 -22.72 -15.95
CA ASN A 441 16.09 -22.83 -17.27
C ASN A 441 16.94 -23.64 -18.24
N LYS A 442 18.26 -23.39 -18.31
CA LYS A 442 19.16 -24.19 -19.15
C LYS A 442 19.09 -25.68 -18.81
N MET A 443 19.12 -26.02 -17.53
CA MET A 443 19.07 -27.40 -17.05
C MET A 443 17.71 -28.05 -17.36
N VAL A 444 16.61 -27.39 -16.98
CA VAL A 444 15.24 -27.91 -17.17
C VAL A 444 14.92 -28.06 -18.65
N LYS A 445 15.29 -27.08 -19.47
CA LYS A 445 15.10 -27.10 -20.92
C LYS A 445 15.86 -28.25 -21.57
N ALA A 446 17.10 -28.51 -21.16
CA ALA A 446 17.86 -29.67 -21.65
C ALA A 446 17.08 -30.97 -21.40
N PHE A 447 16.54 -31.17 -20.18
CA PHE A 447 15.72 -32.34 -19.88
C PHE A 447 14.39 -32.39 -20.63
N ALA A 448 13.74 -31.23 -20.84
CA ALA A 448 12.45 -31.16 -21.52
C ALA A 448 12.55 -31.29 -23.05
N GLU A 449 13.69 -30.95 -23.65
CA GLU A 449 13.94 -31.04 -25.09
C GLU A 449 14.52 -32.39 -25.50
N ASN A 450 15.22 -33.07 -24.59
CA ASN A 450 15.78 -34.39 -24.84
C ASN A 450 15.41 -35.36 -23.70
N PRO A 451 14.20 -35.95 -23.72
CA PRO A 451 13.73 -36.84 -22.65
C PRO A 451 14.55 -38.13 -22.53
N ASP A 452 15.15 -38.58 -23.65
CA ASP A 452 15.94 -39.81 -23.76
C ASP A 452 17.45 -39.55 -23.57
N MET A 453 17.79 -38.44 -22.90
CA MET A 453 19.18 -38.06 -22.65
C MET A 453 19.92 -39.19 -21.92
N SER A 454 21.13 -39.52 -22.37
CA SER A 454 21.96 -40.53 -21.71
C SER A 454 22.38 -40.07 -20.31
N SER A 455 22.68 -41.02 -19.41
CA SER A 455 23.14 -40.71 -18.05
C SER A 455 24.39 -39.82 -18.04
N GLU A 456 25.33 -40.01 -18.98
CA GLU A 456 26.52 -39.15 -19.11
C GLU A 456 26.16 -37.68 -19.45
N GLU A 457 25.19 -37.48 -20.35
CA GLU A 457 24.72 -36.14 -20.73
C GLU A 457 23.90 -35.48 -19.61
N LYS A 458 23.08 -36.25 -18.88
CA LYS A 458 22.36 -35.78 -17.69
C LYS A 458 23.36 -35.32 -16.62
N LEU A 459 24.39 -36.11 -16.36
CA LEU A 459 25.41 -35.85 -15.35
C LEU A 459 26.30 -34.65 -15.75
N SER A 460 26.59 -34.47 -17.04
CA SER A 460 27.26 -33.28 -17.58
C SER A 460 26.44 -31.99 -17.41
N THR A 461 25.14 -32.07 -17.69
CA THR A 461 24.18 -30.97 -17.48
C THR A 461 24.11 -30.56 -16.01
N LEU A 462 23.99 -31.55 -15.11
CA LEU A 462 24.02 -31.36 -13.66
C LEU A 462 25.31 -30.71 -13.15
N ASN A 463 26.47 -31.17 -13.63
CA ASN A 463 27.76 -30.59 -13.25
C ASN A 463 27.90 -29.14 -13.71
N THR A 464 27.36 -28.81 -14.88
CA THR A 464 27.33 -27.43 -15.39
C THR A 464 26.45 -26.55 -14.51
N TYR A 465 25.23 -27.00 -14.18
CA TYR A 465 24.33 -26.32 -13.26
C TYR A 465 24.98 -26.04 -11.90
N LYS A 466 25.60 -27.06 -11.30
CA LYS A 466 26.32 -26.96 -10.03
C LYS A 466 27.49 -25.97 -10.08
N LYS A 467 28.23 -25.95 -11.20
CA LYS A 467 29.35 -25.03 -11.42
C LYS A 467 28.88 -23.58 -11.55
N GLU A 468 27.81 -23.33 -12.30
CA GLU A 468 27.23 -21.99 -12.45
C GLU A 468 26.69 -21.44 -11.11
N LEU A 469 26.11 -22.31 -10.28
CA LEU A 469 25.54 -22.01 -8.97
C LEU A 469 26.42 -22.41 -7.77
N ASN A 470 27.73 -22.49 -7.95
CA ASN A 470 28.68 -23.01 -6.95
C ASN A 470 28.58 -22.34 -5.56
N SER A 471 28.16 -21.08 -5.49
CA SER A 471 27.92 -20.35 -4.23
C SER A 471 26.83 -20.99 -3.36
N TYR A 472 25.88 -21.71 -3.96
CA TYR A 472 24.81 -22.41 -3.26
C TYR A 472 25.21 -23.84 -2.87
N PHE A 473 26.14 -24.47 -3.61
CA PHE A 473 26.59 -25.84 -3.34
C PHE A 473 27.84 -25.93 -2.43
N THR A 474 28.50 -24.81 -2.14
CA THR A 474 29.72 -24.80 -1.32
C THR A 474 29.39 -25.04 0.16
N LYS A 475 30.06 -26.04 0.75
CA LYS A 475 29.90 -26.44 2.17
C LYS A 475 30.82 -25.69 3.15
N SER A 476 31.67 -24.77 2.68
CA SER A 476 32.68 -24.16 3.56
C SER A 476 32.04 -23.18 4.57
N VAL A 477 32.39 -23.32 5.84
CA VAL A 477 31.92 -22.44 6.93
C VAL A 477 32.35 -20.99 6.67
N LEU A 478 33.54 -20.80 6.08
CA LEU A 478 34.10 -19.49 5.75
C LEU A 478 33.29 -18.79 4.64
N SER A 479 32.89 -19.51 3.59
CA SER A 479 32.06 -18.95 2.52
C SER A 479 30.66 -18.56 3.02
N ASN A 480 30.05 -19.38 3.88
CA ASN A 480 28.77 -19.03 4.51
C ASN A 480 28.91 -17.76 5.37
N SER A 481 29.99 -17.65 6.16
CA SER A 481 30.23 -16.49 7.03
C SER A 481 30.46 -15.19 6.23
N ILE A 482 31.21 -15.28 5.13
CA ILE A 482 31.43 -14.15 4.21
C ILE A 482 30.12 -13.74 3.54
N GLN A 483 29.28 -14.71 3.13
CA GLN A 483 27.98 -14.42 2.53
C GLN A 483 27.03 -13.76 3.53
N THR A 484 26.99 -14.25 4.77
CA THR A 484 26.22 -13.62 5.86
C THR A 484 26.68 -12.18 6.06
N LEU A 485 27.98 -11.92 6.21
CA LEU A 485 28.50 -10.56 6.38
C LEU A 485 28.17 -9.66 5.18
N SER A 486 28.27 -10.19 3.95
CA SER A 486 27.89 -9.46 2.73
C SER A 486 26.40 -9.10 2.73
N ASN A 487 25.52 -10.01 3.15
CA ASN A 487 24.08 -9.74 3.26
C ASN A 487 23.79 -8.61 4.26
N TYR A 488 24.48 -8.57 5.40
CA TYR A 488 24.34 -7.48 6.38
C TYR A 488 24.89 -6.14 5.87
N ILE A 489 26.00 -6.12 5.14
CA ILE A 489 26.52 -4.88 4.51
C ILE A 489 25.54 -4.37 3.45
N HIS A 490 25.06 -5.26 2.58
CA HIS A 490 24.05 -4.89 1.58
C HIS A 490 22.75 -4.42 2.24
N GLY A 491 22.30 -5.09 3.29
CA GLY A 491 21.17 -4.66 4.12
C GLY A 491 21.36 -3.26 4.67
N PHE A 492 22.51 -2.96 5.28
CA PHE A 492 22.78 -1.61 5.77
C PHE A 492 22.75 -0.55 4.66
N THR A 493 23.38 -0.81 3.50
CA THR A 493 23.34 0.12 2.35
C THR A 493 21.92 0.30 1.81
N TYR A 494 21.14 -0.78 1.80
CA TYR A 494 19.73 -0.76 1.41
C TYR A 494 18.91 0.10 2.38
N GLY A 495 19.09 -0.10 3.69
CA GLY A 495 18.42 0.69 4.72
C GLY A 495 18.68 2.19 4.58
N ILE A 496 19.93 2.58 4.27
CA ILE A 496 20.26 3.98 3.97
C ILE A 496 19.51 4.47 2.72
N LYS A 497 19.49 3.70 1.63
CA LYS A 497 18.76 4.05 0.40
C LYS A 497 17.27 4.22 0.68
N ALA A 498 16.64 3.28 1.39
CA ALA A 498 15.23 3.33 1.76
C ALA A 498 14.92 4.58 2.60
N ALA A 499 15.69 4.81 3.66
CA ALA A 499 15.52 5.97 4.53
C ALA A 499 15.74 7.31 3.78
N TRP A 500 16.62 7.34 2.79
CA TRP A 500 16.82 8.52 1.93
C TRP A 500 15.62 8.76 1.01
N ASN A 501 15.08 7.72 0.41
CA ASN A 501 13.92 7.81 -0.50
C ASN A 501 12.62 8.15 0.24
N GLU A 502 12.55 7.91 1.54
CA GLU A 502 11.40 8.17 2.41
C GLU A 502 11.43 9.51 3.13
N ARG A 503 12.39 10.39 2.82
CA ARG A 503 12.65 11.66 3.53
C ARG A 503 11.45 12.59 3.73
N HIS A 504 10.31 12.30 3.10
CA HIS A 504 9.09 13.04 3.27
C HIS A 504 8.59 13.08 4.74
N GLY A 505 8.89 14.20 5.41
CA GLY A 505 8.43 14.49 6.76
C GLY A 505 9.05 13.63 7.86
N ALA A 506 10.16 12.94 7.58
CA ALA A 506 10.88 12.12 8.55
C ALA A 506 11.87 12.97 9.36
N SER A 507 11.90 12.79 10.68
CA SER A 507 12.95 13.38 11.52
C SER A 507 14.30 12.68 11.25
N LEU A 508 15.43 13.34 11.55
CA LEU A 508 16.74 12.68 11.44
C LEU A 508 16.81 11.38 12.26
N PHE A 509 16.17 11.37 13.43
CA PHE A 509 16.09 10.20 14.28
C PHE A 509 15.27 9.08 13.64
N GLU A 510 14.15 9.42 13.01
CA GLU A 510 13.35 8.49 12.21
C GLU A 510 14.15 7.93 11.03
N THR A 511 14.90 8.77 10.30
CA THR A 511 15.75 8.33 9.19
C THR A 511 16.81 7.32 9.65
N ILE A 512 17.47 7.57 10.78
CA ILE A 512 18.50 6.66 11.32
C ILE A 512 17.87 5.35 11.80
N GLY A 513 16.79 5.44 12.60
CA GLY A 513 16.07 4.26 13.09
C GLY A 513 15.57 3.39 11.93
N GLN A 514 15.08 4.02 10.87
CA GLN A 514 14.61 3.32 9.69
C GLN A 514 15.74 2.66 8.90
N ALA A 515 16.86 3.37 8.71
CA ALA A 515 18.01 2.79 8.00
C ALA A 515 18.51 1.52 8.70
N LEU A 516 18.51 1.51 10.03
CA LEU A 516 18.91 0.34 10.82
C LEU A 516 17.85 -0.77 10.76
N LYS A 517 16.57 -0.46 10.99
CA LYS A 517 15.47 -1.44 10.98
C LYS A 517 15.32 -2.11 9.60
N SER A 518 15.15 -1.32 8.54
CA SER A 518 15.02 -1.86 7.19
C SER A 518 16.27 -2.57 6.72
N GLY A 519 17.46 -2.10 7.13
CA GLY A 519 18.69 -2.78 6.79
C GLY A 519 18.80 -4.14 7.46
N TYR A 520 18.40 -4.26 8.73
CA TYR A 520 18.34 -5.52 9.45
C TYR A 520 17.31 -6.48 8.85
N GLU A 521 16.07 -6.01 8.64
CA GLU A 521 14.98 -6.81 8.05
C GLU A 521 15.36 -7.33 6.67
N TRP A 522 15.96 -6.49 5.82
CA TRP A 522 16.42 -6.89 4.49
C TRP A 522 17.55 -7.93 4.58
N ALA A 523 18.52 -7.74 5.47
CA ALA A 523 19.62 -8.68 5.65
C ALA A 523 19.12 -10.06 6.10
N ASP A 524 18.18 -10.09 7.05
CA ASP A 524 17.58 -11.32 7.58
C ASP A 524 16.75 -12.07 6.52
N VAL A 525 15.94 -11.34 5.74
CA VAL A 525 15.20 -11.90 4.60
C VAL A 525 16.15 -12.44 3.54
N THR A 526 17.17 -11.67 3.17
CA THR A 526 18.16 -12.10 2.17
C THR A 526 18.93 -13.35 2.64
N HIS A 527 19.24 -13.44 3.94
CA HIS A 527 19.87 -14.62 4.51
C HIS A 527 18.96 -15.85 4.49
N SER A 528 17.69 -15.68 4.89
CA SER A 528 16.69 -16.73 4.86
C SER A 528 16.46 -17.26 3.44
N ASN A 529 16.34 -16.36 2.46
CA ASN A 529 16.18 -16.73 1.06
C ASN A 529 17.42 -17.44 0.51
N PHE A 530 18.63 -16.98 0.88
CA PHE A 530 19.86 -17.69 0.52
C PHE A 530 19.88 -19.13 1.03
N LEU A 531 19.48 -19.37 2.29
CA LEU A 531 19.38 -20.71 2.86
C LEU A 531 18.31 -21.56 2.16
N PHE A 532 17.16 -20.96 1.87
CA PHE A 532 16.10 -21.61 1.09
C PHE A 532 16.63 -22.05 -0.27
N TYR A 533 17.21 -21.13 -1.05
CA TYR A 533 17.74 -21.45 -2.38
C TYR A 533 18.83 -22.50 -2.29
N LYS A 534 19.73 -22.41 -1.31
CA LYS A 534 20.73 -23.45 -1.06
C LYS A 534 20.08 -24.84 -0.91
N ASN A 535 19.05 -24.96 -0.09
CA ASN A 535 18.34 -26.22 0.11
C ASN A 535 17.60 -26.66 -1.16
N ALA A 536 16.90 -25.75 -1.84
CA ALA A 536 16.17 -26.03 -3.07
C ALA A 536 17.10 -26.50 -4.21
N MET A 537 18.23 -25.83 -4.42
CA MET A 537 19.21 -26.26 -5.44
C MET A 537 19.81 -27.64 -5.11
N HIS A 538 20.06 -27.92 -3.82
CA HIS A 538 20.51 -29.24 -3.38
C HIS A 538 19.43 -30.32 -3.59
N GLN A 539 18.18 -30.01 -3.31
CA GLN A 539 17.05 -30.92 -3.53
C GLN A 539 16.89 -31.21 -5.02
N LEU A 540 16.87 -30.19 -5.88
CA LEU A 540 16.76 -30.36 -7.33
C LEU A 540 17.89 -31.24 -7.89
N HIS A 541 19.13 -31.03 -7.43
CA HIS A 541 20.26 -31.87 -7.83
C HIS A 541 20.05 -33.34 -7.41
N THR A 542 19.56 -33.57 -6.18
CA THR A 542 19.29 -34.90 -5.64
C THR A 542 18.15 -35.59 -6.38
N ASP A 543 17.05 -34.87 -6.64
CA ASP A 543 15.88 -35.37 -7.37
C ASP A 543 16.29 -35.88 -8.76
N ILE A 544 17.18 -35.17 -9.46
CA ILE A 544 17.68 -35.60 -10.77
C ILE A 544 18.60 -36.82 -10.67
N GLU A 545 19.50 -36.88 -9.69
CA GLU A 545 20.35 -38.08 -9.47
C GLU A 545 19.48 -39.32 -9.16
N GLU A 546 18.37 -39.14 -8.44
CA GLU A 546 17.41 -40.20 -8.15
C GLU A 546 16.61 -40.66 -9.37
N ILE A 547 16.37 -39.80 -10.35
CA ILE A 547 15.77 -40.19 -11.64
C ILE A 547 16.71 -41.14 -12.39
N ASP A 548 17.99 -40.78 -12.49
CA ASP A 548 19.01 -41.53 -13.24
C ASP A 548 19.32 -42.90 -12.60
N SER A 549 19.46 -42.95 -11.27
CA SER A 549 19.84 -44.18 -10.54
C SER A 549 18.79 -45.31 -10.53
N LYS A 550 17.57 -45.05 -11.02
CA LYS A 550 16.49 -46.05 -11.18
C LYS A 550 16.36 -46.53 -12.63
N GLU A 551 16.56 -45.66 -13.63
CA GLU A 551 16.57 -46.07 -15.04
C GLU A 551 17.67 -47.12 -15.29
N ASP A 552 18.85 -46.96 -14.67
CA ASP A 552 19.94 -47.94 -14.69
C ASP A 552 19.60 -49.30 -14.01
N ARG A 553 18.51 -49.39 -13.22
CA ARG A 553 18.10 -50.64 -12.56
C ARG A 553 17.02 -51.40 -13.32
N GLU A 554 16.24 -50.72 -14.16
CA GLU A 554 15.21 -51.34 -14.97
C GLU A 554 15.77 -51.86 -16.32
N ASP A 555 16.90 -51.32 -16.78
CA ASP A 555 17.60 -51.76 -18.01
C ASP A 555 18.63 -52.89 -17.81
N ASP A 556 18.79 -53.44 -16.59
CA ASP A 556 19.62 -54.65 -16.34
C ASP A 556 18.75 -55.91 -16.14
N PRO A 557 18.44 -56.67 -17.21
CA PRO A 557 17.64 -57.89 -17.11
C PRO A 557 18.33 -59.05 -16.37
N ASN A 558 19.58 -58.88 -15.89
CA ASN A 558 20.33 -59.93 -15.21
C ASN A 558 20.34 -59.83 -13.67
N ARG A 559 19.53 -58.92 -13.08
CA ARG A 559 19.56 -58.69 -11.63
C ARG A 559 18.38 -59.26 -10.83
N GLU A 560 17.61 -60.18 -11.41
CA GLU A 560 16.80 -61.13 -10.64
C GLU A 560 17.49 -62.51 -10.61
N SER A 561 17.45 -63.14 -9.43
CA SER A 561 18.04 -64.43 -9.07
C SER A 561 19.54 -64.45 -8.71
N THR A 562 19.84 -64.11 -7.46
CA THR A 562 20.63 -64.99 -6.57
C THR A 562 20.42 -64.55 -5.12
N SER A 563 19.19 -64.72 -4.65
CA SER A 563 18.92 -64.87 -3.22
C SER A 563 18.90 -66.37 -2.90
N PHE A 564 19.83 -66.76 -2.03
CA PHE A 564 19.83 -67.88 -1.09
C PHE A 564 18.96 -69.12 -1.38
N HIS A 565 19.65 -70.25 -1.60
CA HIS A 565 19.41 -71.46 -0.82
C HIS A 565 20.70 -71.91 -0.13
#